data_AF-A0A660QDY9-F1
#
_entry.id   AF-A0A660QDY9-F1
#
_cell.length_a   1.000
_cell.length_b   1.000
_cell.length_c   1.000
_cell.angle_alpha   90.00
_cell.angle_beta   90.00
_cell.angle_gamma   90.00
#
_symmetry.space_group_name_H-M   'P 1'
#
loop_
_entity.id
_entity.type
_entity.pdbx_description
1 polymer ?
#
loop_
_entity_poly.entity_id
_entity_poly.type
_entity_poly.pdbx_seq_one_letter_code
_entity_poly.pdbx_strand_id
1 'polypeptide(L)'
;MKRVNLAVLLLILTVCAFSGIVTEEQARDFFSDALQSWYEGDVSHAREMMERALSGLVYVGDIPEFWYLTAKIEIETGLVEKAREDLKTILVVSPGRSEVVSLLKEIDWLTNETRIPTPTFSNTVFKYNGFVNGIEWFYSPVDVKFHEDSLYIADKANKRIVRIKDGQYSSMKLSFEPDSIAFSNDGNLVALGEGKLVHLYEDGEDILSEGFSGGILAGFDRNGYLWGADIDRIFFYDGNNVNIIPMKNFMIITDIELSPSGIWVLNAAKDELILIDKDTFEEKERLPAYGSWCFETTLDGKPVVISEGYVCLVTKSGLSRLFKTPDGTMNVEYSYPFFAFLNWKDHCVDVHIAKGTEPLIVKVDRIEMKQDSVELTVRFEDVFGNILQFVHNFVNVREGGGPVFISLEPSYRRLSKISTTQEYFLAQQLSSIPRGRGYAVVFESIDDRAW
;
A
#
# COMPACT_ATOMS: atom_id res chain seq x y z
N MET A 1 3.02 -63.98 45.92
CA MET A 1 2.24 -63.35 44.82
C MET A 1 1.89 -61.87 45.03
N LYS A 2 1.85 -61.29 46.24
CA LYS A 2 1.46 -59.85 46.43
C LYS A 2 2.54 -58.80 46.14
N ARG A 3 3.84 -59.13 46.22
CA ARG A 3 4.94 -58.16 46.01
C ARG A 3 5.30 -57.91 44.53
N VAL A 4 5.10 -58.91 43.68
CA VAL A 4 5.38 -58.80 42.23
C VAL A 4 4.36 -57.87 41.56
N ASN A 5 3.09 -57.93 41.97
CA ASN A 5 2.05 -57.05 41.44
C ASN A 5 2.24 -55.57 41.83
N LEU A 6 2.80 -55.28 43.01
CA LEU A 6 3.06 -53.89 43.42
C LEU A 6 4.24 -53.28 42.65
N ALA A 7 5.28 -54.06 42.38
CA ALA A 7 6.43 -53.60 41.60
C ALA A 7 6.07 -53.36 40.13
N VAL A 8 5.25 -54.23 39.53
CA VAL A 8 4.72 -54.03 38.16
C VAL A 8 3.79 -52.82 38.12
N LEU A 9 2.93 -52.62 39.12
CA LEU A 9 2.06 -51.45 39.20
C LEU A 9 2.86 -50.14 39.37
N LEU A 10 3.92 -50.14 40.20
CA LEU A 10 4.82 -48.98 40.34
C LEU A 10 5.62 -48.71 39.06
N LEU A 11 6.02 -49.77 38.34
CA LEU A 11 6.72 -49.65 37.05
C LEU A 11 5.77 -49.08 35.97
N ILE A 12 4.51 -49.52 35.94
CA ILE A 12 3.49 -48.98 35.04
C ILE A 12 3.16 -47.52 35.41
N LEU A 13 3.01 -47.20 36.70
CA LEU A 13 2.79 -45.82 37.17
C LEU A 13 3.97 -44.90 36.87
N THR A 14 5.21 -45.38 36.95
CA THR A 14 6.39 -44.59 36.56
C THR A 14 6.53 -44.46 35.05
N VAL A 15 6.32 -45.52 34.27
CA VAL A 15 6.31 -45.45 32.81
C VAL A 15 5.18 -44.53 32.31
N CYS A 16 3.99 -44.56 32.91
CA CYS A 16 2.89 -43.64 32.59
C CYS A 16 3.14 -42.20 33.08
N ALA A 17 3.91 -42.00 34.15
CA ALA A 17 4.30 -40.66 34.62
C ALA A 17 5.42 -40.03 33.78
N PHE A 18 6.25 -40.84 33.12
CA PHE A 18 7.34 -40.39 32.23
C PHE A 18 7.00 -40.46 30.74
N SER A 19 5.90 -41.10 30.33
CA SER A 19 5.43 -41.14 28.92
C SER A 19 4.63 -39.92 28.48
N GLY A 20 4.54 -38.88 29.32
CA GLY A 20 3.70 -37.70 29.08
C GLY A 20 4.45 -36.41 28.77
N ILE A 21 5.79 -36.41 28.80
CA ILE A 21 6.58 -35.21 28.48
C ILE A 21 6.83 -35.21 26.98
N VAL A 22 6.26 -34.23 26.29
CA VAL A 22 6.55 -33.97 24.88
C VAL A 22 8.04 -33.66 24.75
N THR A 23 8.75 -34.50 24.01
CA THR A 23 10.19 -34.34 23.71
C THR A 23 10.41 -33.21 22.71
N GLU A 24 11.66 -32.74 22.57
CA GLU A 24 12.00 -31.69 21.60
C GLU A 24 11.69 -32.07 20.15
N GLU A 25 11.86 -33.35 19.78
CA GLU A 25 11.51 -33.87 18.46
C GLU A 25 10.00 -33.85 18.25
N GLN A 26 9.22 -34.34 19.21
CA GLN A 26 7.76 -34.29 19.16
C GLN A 26 7.22 -32.86 19.16
N ALA A 27 7.88 -31.92 19.86
CA ALA A 27 7.50 -30.51 19.84
C ALA A 27 7.69 -29.91 18.43
N ARG A 28 8.75 -30.30 17.70
CA ARG A 28 8.97 -29.90 16.31
C ARG A 28 7.98 -30.55 15.35
N ASP A 29 7.60 -31.80 15.58
CA ASP A 29 6.55 -32.46 14.79
C ASP A 29 5.22 -31.72 14.96
N PHE A 30 4.81 -31.42 16.20
CA PHE A 30 3.60 -30.63 16.45
C PHE A 30 3.70 -29.21 15.88
N PHE A 31 4.85 -28.57 15.93
CA PHE A 31 5.06 -27.27 15.28
C PHE A 31 4.89 -27.36 13.77
N SER A 32 5.44 -28.39 13.13
CA SER A 32 5.29 -28.63 11.69
C SER A 32 3.83 -28.88 11.31
N ASP A 33 3.12 -29.72 12.07
CA ASP A 33 1.69 -30.00 11.88
C ASP A 33 0.86 -28.73 12.08
N ALA A 34 1.18 -27.92 13.09
CA ALA A 34 0.52 -26.64 13.34
C ALA A 34 0.72 -25.67 12.18
N LEU A 35 1.96 -25.55 11.68
CA LEU A 35 2.31 -24.68 10.58
C LEU A 35 1.55 -25.08 9.30
N GLN A 36 1.50 -26.37 8.99
CA GLN A 36 0.73 -26.89 7.85
C GLN A 36 -0.77 -26.61 8.01
N SER A 37 -1.35 -26.95 9.16
CA SER A 37 -2.77 -26.71 9.45
C SER A 37 -3.13 -25.23 9.36
N TRP A 38 -2.25 -24.37 9.87
CA TRP A 38 -2.40 -22.93 9.78
C TRP A 38 -2.40 -22.46 8.34
N TYR A 39 -1.48 -22.94 7.50
CA TYR A 39 -1.46 -22.63 6.06
C TYR A 39 -2.70 -23.10 5.30
N GLU A 40 -3.25 -24.26 5.67
CA GLU A 40 -4.49 -24.81 5.09
C GLU A 40 -5.75 -24.08 5.58
N GLY A 41 -5.63 -23.19 6.57
CA GLY A 41 -6.71 -22.40 7.14
C GLY A 41 -7.47 -23.08 8.28
N ASP A 42 -7.02 -24.24 8.76
CA ASP A 42 -7.53 -24.87 9.99
C ASP A 42 -6.84 -24.26 11.23
N VAL A 43 -7.21 -23.01 11.52
CA VAL A 43 -6.64 -22.22 12.63
C VAL A 43 -6.92 -22.87 13.98
N SER A 44 -8.05 -23.59 14.12
CA SER A 44 -8.42 -24.27 15.37
C SER A 44 -7.47 -25.45 15.65
N HIS A 45 -7.23 -26.30 14.65
CA HIS A 45 -6.30 -27.41 14.80
C HIS A 45 -4.85 -26.93 14.94
N ALA A 46 -4.45 -25.90 14.19
CA ALA A 46 -3.14 -25.29 14.33
C ALA A 46 -2.86 -24.81 15.76
N ARG A 47 -3.85 -24.17 16.39
CA ARG A 47 -3.76 -23.74 17.78
C ARG A 47 -3.58 -24.92 18.74
N GLU A 48 -4.37 -25.97 18.58
CA GLU A 48 -4.27 -27.18 19.41
C GLU A 48 -2.87 -27.79 19.33
N MET A 49 -2.31 -27.90 18.11
CA MET A 49 -0.98 -28.45 17.92
C MET A 49 0.11 -27.54 18.52
N MET A 50 -0.02 -26.21 18.42
CA MET A 50 0.89 -25.28 19.10
C MET A 50 0.82 -25.37 20.63
N GLU A 51 -0.37 -25.52 21.21
CA GLU A 51 -0.54 -25.72 22.65
C GLU A 51 0.17 -27.01 23.11
N ARG A 52 0.11 -28.08 22.30
CA ARG A 52 0.87 -29.32 22.54
C ARG A 52 2.37 -29.13 22.37
N ALA A 53 2.80 -28.44 21.32
CA ALA A 53 4.21 -28.15 21.03
C ALA A 53 4.88 -27.38 22.20
N LEU A 54 4.19 -26.38 22.75
CA LEU A 54 4.66 -25.55 23.87
C LEU A 54 4.50 -26.21 25.25
N SER A 55 3.77 -27.33 25.37
CA SER A 55 3.62 -28.07 26.63
C SER A 55 4.84 -28.93 27.01
N GLY A 56 5.77 -29.09 26.07
CA GLY A 56 6.93 -29.98 26.17
C GLY A 56 8.26 -29.30 26.45
N LEU A 57 9.32 -30.07 26.21
CA LEU A 57 10.69 -29.55 26.11
C LEU A 57 10.88 -28.93 24.73
N VAL A 58 11.28 -27.66 24.67
CA VAL A 58 11.59 -26.94 23.43
C VAL A 58 13.02 -26.43 23.50
N TYR A 59 13.78 -26.58 22.42
CA TYR A 59 15.11 -25.98 22.34
C TYR A 59 15.01 -24.47 22.53
N VAL A 60 15.87 -23.91 23.38
CA VAL A 60 15.88 -22.46 23.65
C VAL A 60 16.00 -21.64 22.36
N GLY A 61 16.72 -22.16 21.37
CA GLY A 61 16.88 -21.54 20.05
C GLY A 61 15.60 -21.52 19.20
N ASP A 62 14.65 -22.42 19.43
CA ASP A 62 13.41 -22.57 18.66
C ASP A 62 12.21 -21.87 19.33
N ILE A 63 12.33 -21.49 20.61
CA ILE A 63 11.26 -20.81 21.37
C ILE A 63 10.72 -19.58 20.62
N PRO A 64 11.57 -18.68 20.09
CA PRO A 64 11.09 -17.51 19.36
C PRO A 64 10.20 -17.85 18.15
N GLU A 65 10.52 -18.89 17.39
CA GLU A 65 9.78 -19.36 16.21
C GLU A 65 8.40 -19.89 16.63
N PHE A 66 8.36 -20.68 17.71
CA PHE A 66 7.13 -21.25 18.25
C PHE A 66 6.19 -20.13 18.71
N TRP A 67 6.68 -19.20 19.53
CA TRP A 67 5.88 -18.07 19.98
C TRP A 67 5.45 -17.15 18.84
N TYR A 68 6.28 -16.97 17.81
CA TYR A 68 5.90 -16.16 16.65
C TYR A 68 4.74 -16.77 15.87
N LEU A 69 4.74 -18.09 15.65
CA LEU A 69 3.60 -18.79 15.03
C LEU A 69 2.35 -18.73 15.92
N THR A 70 2.49 -18.96 17.22
CA THR A 70 1.38 -18.85 18.19
C THR A 70 0.74 -17.47 18.13
N ALA A 71 1.53 -16.39 18.17
CA ALA A 71 1.00 -15.04 18.11
C ALA A 71 0.18 -14.78 16.82
N LYS A 72 0.61 -15.33 15.67
CA LYS A 72 -0.16 -15.20 14.42
C LYS A 72 -1.50 -15.93 14.49
N ILE A 73 -1.52 -17.16 15.03
CA ILE A 73 -2.75 -17.93 15.26
C ILE A 73 -3.68 -17.20 16.23
N GLU A 74 -3.13 -16.57 17.27
CA GLU A 74 -3.88 -15.80 18.25
C GLU A 74 -4.53 -14.55 17.66
N ILE A 75 -3.84 -13.81 16.79
CA ILE A 75 -4.42 -12.68 16.04
C ILE A 75 -5.63 -13.14 15.22
N GLU A 76 -5.50 -14.26 14.50
CA GLU A 76 -6.58 -14.80 13.66
C GLU A 76 -7.75 -15.37 14.46
N THR A 77 -7.54 -15.71 15.73
CA THR A 77 -8.60 -16.17 16.64
C THR A 77 -9.16 -15.04 17.53
N GLY A 78 -8.77 -13.79 17.29
CA GLY A 78 -9.25 -12.61 18.02
C GLY A 78 -8.56 -12.38 19.37
N LEU A 79 -7.53 -13.15 19.72
CA LEU A 79 -6.73 -13.01 20.94
C LEU A 79 -5.58 -11.99 20.77
N VAL A 80 -5.88 -10.82 20.20
CA VAL A 80 -4.89 -9.83 19.74
C VAL A 80 -4.00 -9.31 20.86
N GLU A 81 -4.55 -8.97 22.04
CA GLU A 81 -3.73 -8.48 23.15
C GLU A 81 -2.77 -9.54 23.69
N LYS A 82 -3.20 -10.82 23.72
CA LYS A 82 -2.33 -11.92 24.11
C LYS A 82 -1.18 -12.09 23.11
N ALA A 83 -1.49 -12.11 21.82
CA ALA A 83 -0.49 -12.17 20.76
C ALA A 83 0.52 -11.02 20.88
N ARG A 84 0.05 -9.82 21.20
CA ARG A 84 0.88 -8.63 21.40
C ARG A 84 1.83 -8.77 22.59
N GLU A 85 1.38 -9.34 23.71
CA GLU A 85 2.23 -9.63 24.87
C GLU A 85 3.29 -10.70 24.55
N ASP A 86 2.90 -11.76 23.85
CA ASP A 86 3.79 -12.84 23.43
C ASP A 86 4.88 -12.31 22.49
N LEU A 87 4.52 -11.49 21.50
CA LEU A 87 5.48 -10.84 20.60
C LEU A 87 6.47 -9.93 21.35
N LYS A 88 6.01 -9.17 22.36
CA LYS A 88 6.91 -8.37 23.21
C LYS A 88 7.88 -9.26 23.99
N THR A 89 7.42 -10.42 24.45
CA THR A 89 8.25 -11.40 25.16
C THR A 89 9.31 -12.00 24.24
N ILE A 90 8.98 -12.28 22.97
CA ILE A 90 9.96 -12.73 21.97
C ILE A 90 11.11 -11.72 21.85
N LEU A 91 10.83 -10.41 21.84
CA LEU A 91 11.88 -9.38 21.71
C LEU A 91 12.79 -9.27 22.94
N VAL A 92 12.36 -9.75 24.11
CA VAL A 92 13.23 -9.84 25.30
C VAL A 92 14.24 -10.97 25.13
N VAL A 93 13.81 -12.10 24.57
CA VAL A 93 14.64 -13.31 24.40
C VAL A 93 15.51 -13.24 23.13
N SER A 94 14.98 -12.65 22.06
CA SER A 94 15.65 -12.47 20.78
C SER A 94 15.48 -11.02 20.29
N PRO A 95 16.31 -10.08 20.82
CA PRO A 95 16.22 -8.68 20.44
C PRO A 95 16.53 -8.46 18.96
N GLY A 96 15.76 -7.59 18.30
CA GLY A 96 16.06 -7.14 16.94
C GLY A 96 15.43 -7.96 15.80
N ARG A 97 14.53 -8.92 16.11
CA ARG A 97 13.75 -9.63 15.08
C ARG A 97 12.80 -8.68 14.34
N SER A 98 13.15 -8.32 13.11
CA SER A 98 12.43 -7.35 12.29
C SER A 98 10.98 -7.73 12.03
N GLU A 99 10.70 -9.01 11.84
CA GLU A 99 9.38 -9.57 11.58
C GLU A 99 8.44 -9.48 12.79
N VAL A 100 8.99 -9.57 14.00
CA VAL A 100 8.26 -9.38 15.27
C VAL A 100 7.98 -7.90 15.50
N VAL A 101 8.99 -7.04 15.27
CA VAL A 101 8.84 -5.58 15.36
C VAL A 101 7.82 -5.06 14.34
N SER A 102 7.83 -5.56 13.11
CA SER A 102 6.85 -5.18 12.08
C SER A 102 5.43 -5.54 12.51
N LEU A 103 5.21 -6.79 12.92
CA LEU A 103 3.89 -7.26 13.33
C LEU A 103 3.38 -6.50 14.56
N LEU A 104 4.25 -6.21 15.53
CA LEU A 104 3.88 -5.37 16.68
C LEU A 104 3.46 -3.96 16.25
N LYS A 105 4.19 -3.34 15.32
CA LYS A 105 3.80 -2.02 14.79
C LYS A 105 2.47 -2.07 14.07
N GLU A 106 2.18 -3.12 13.31
CA GLU A 106 0.89 -3.31 12.65
C GLU A 106 -0.25 -3.47 13.67
N ILE A 107 -0.06 -4.30 14.70
CA ILE A 107 -1.03 -4.46 15.79
C ILE A 107 -1.24 -3.13 16.51
N ASP A 108 -0.17 -2.48 16.96
CA ASP A 108 -0.24 -1.21 17.68
C ASP A 108 -0.91 -0.12 16.83
N TRP A 109 -0.67 -0.09 15.52
CA TRP A 109 -1.31 0.84 14.60
C TRP A 109 -2.81 0.58 14.47
N LEU A 110 -3.21 -0.68 14.34
CA LEU A 110 -4.59 -1.08 14.15
C LEU A 110 -5.41 -1.03 15.46
N THR A 111 -4.80 -1.16 16.63
CA THR A 111 -5.50 -1.13 17.92
C THR A 111 -5.58 0.25 18.57
N ASN A 112 -4.66 1.18 18.24
CA ASN A 112 -4.68 2.53 18.79
C ASN A 112 -5.28 3.53 17.80
N GLU A 113 -5.94 4.57 18.32
CA GLU A 113 -6.24 5.79 17.54
C GLU A 113 -4.92 6.49 17.19
N THR A 114 -4.33 6.09 16.07
CA THR A 114 -3.01 6.59 15.67
C THR A 114 -3.20 7.59 14.53
N ARG A 115 -2.80 8.84 14.79
CA ARG A 115 -2.75 9.88 13.75
C ARG A 115 -1.70 9.51 12.72
N ILE A 116 -2.04 9.64 11.44
CA ILE A 116 -1.06 9.51 10.36
C ILE A 116 0.05 10.56 10.57
N PRO A 117 1.30 10.10 10.73
CA PRO A 117 2.43 10.99 10.89
C PRO A 117 2.63 11.84 9.64
N THR A 118 3.11 13.06 9.83
CA THR A 118 3.60 13.87 8.72
C THR A 118 4.73 13.13 8.00
N PRO A 119 4.71 13.04 6.66
CA PRO A 119 5.73 12.31 5.92
C PRO A 119 7.10 12.96 6.07
N THR A 120 8.12 12.11 6.11
CA THR A 120 9.53 12.48 6.02
C THR A 120 10.09 12.07 4.67
N PHE A 121 11.00 12.87 4.13
CA PHE A 121 11.56 12.68 2.80
C PHE A 121 12.95 12.06 2.87
N SER A 122 13.20 11.03 2.06
CA SER A 122 14.52 10.47 1.84
C SER A 122 15.36 11.35 0.89
N ASN A 123 16.65 11.00 0.75
CA ASN A 123 17.42 11.40 -0.43
C ASN A 123 16.78 10.82 -1.70
N THR A 124 17.17 11.34 -2.86
CA THR A 124 16.74 10.82 -4.16
C THR A 124 17.07 9.33 -4.26
N VAL A 125 16.04 8.50 -4.43
CA VAL A 125 16.18 7.04 -4.57
C VAL A 125 16.31 6.62 -6.03
N PHE A 126 15.62 7.31 -6.93
CA PHE A 126 15.77 7.14 -8.36
C PHE A 126 15.86 8.49 -9.06
N LYS A 127 16.69 8.55 -10.09
CA LYS A 127 16.78 9.70 -10.99
C LYS A 127 16.69 9.19 -12.42
N TYR A 128 15.62 9.57 -13.10
CA TYR A 128 15.39 9.22 -14.49
C TYR A 128 15.70 10.42 -15.36
N ASN A 129 16.63 10.25 -16.29
CA ASN A 129 16.98 11.30 -17.25
C ASN A 129 16.24 11.07 -18.56
N GLY A 130 15.81 12.16 -19.20
CA GLY A 130 15.17 12.17 -20.50
C GLY A 130 16.13 11.88 -21.63
N PHE A 131 17.43 12.10 -21.42
CA PHE A 131 18.48 11.79 -22.38
C PHE A 131 19.40 10.70 -21.82
N VAL A 132 19.41 9.52 -22.45
CA VAL A 132 20.23 8.37 -22.03
C VAL A 132 20.96 7.82 -23.24
N ASN A 133 22.29 7.71 -23.15
CA ASN A 133 23.15 7.18 -24.22
C ASN A 133 22.93 7.87 -25.60
N GLY A 134 22.64 9.17 -25.60
CA GLY A 134 22.37 9.95 -26.81
C GLY A 134 20.96 9.77 -27.40
N ILE A 135 20.09 9.02 -26.73
CA ILE A 135 18.68 8.84 -27.10
C ILE A 135 17.82 9.74 -26.21
N GLU A 136 16.95 10.52 -26.84
CA GLU A 136 15.91 11.30 -26.15
C GLU A 136 14.68 10.42 -25.90
N TRP A 137 14.53 9.98 -24.66
CA TRP A 137 13.37 9.25 -24.16
C TRP A 137 12.24 10.17 -23.74
N PHE A 138 12.52 11.32 -23.10
CA PHE A 138 11.51 12.34 -22.87
C PHE A 138 12.10 13.75 -22.79
N TYR A 139 11.26 14.76 -23.04
CA TYR A 139 11.66 16.17 -23.05
C TYR A 139 10.84 17.05 -22.10
N SER A 140 9.52 16.88 -22.04
CA SER A 140 8.60 17.67 -21.21
C SER A 140 7.69 16.76 -20.38
N PRO A 141 8.21 16.17 -19.28
CA PRO A 141 7.47 15.24 -18.44
C PRO A 141 6.38 15.96 -17.64
N VAL A 142 5.12 15.90 -18.05
CA VAL A 142 4.01 16.66 -17.41
C VAL A 142 3.38 15.93 -16.23
N ASP A 143 3.39 14.59 -16.28
CA ASP A 143 2.79 13.69 -15.29
C ASP A 143 3.64 12.42 -15.23
N VAL A 144 3.67 11.77 -14.07
CA VAL A 144 4.28 10.47 -13.85
C VAL A 144 3.39 9.59 -12.97
N LYS A 145 3.20 8.33 -13.38
CA LYS A 145 2.47 7.33 -12.60
C LYS A 145 3.30 6.08 -12.37
N PHE A 146 3.24 5.58 -11.15
CA PHE A 146 3.81 4.30 -10.75
C PHE A 146 2.75 3.23 -10.94
N HIS A 147 3.04 2.20 -11.75
CA HIS A 147 2.11 1.09 -11.95
C HIS A 147 2.88 -0.20 -12.12
N GLU A 148 2.46 -1.23 -11.38
CA GLU A 148 3.15 -2.51 -11.26
C GLU A 148 4.62 -2.32 -10.86
N ASP A 149 5.53 -2.72 -11.73
CA ASP A 149 6.99 -2.65 -11.57
C ASP A 149 7.62 -1.57 -12.45
N SER A 150 6.79 -0.63 -12.94
CA SER A 150 7.18 0.33 -13.97
C SER A 150 6.82 1.77 -13.58
N LEU A 151 7.63 2.71 -14.06
CA LEU A 151 7.35 4.13 -14.05
C LEU A 151 6.85 4.55 -15.43
N TYR A 152 5.74 5.29 -15.48
CA TYR A 152 5.18 5.83 -16.72
C TYR A 152 5.25 7.35 -16.69
N ILE A 153 5.86 7.96 -17.70
CA ILE A 153 6.03 9.41 -17.82
C ILE A 153 5.25 9.89 -19.03
N ALA A 154 4.30 10.80 -18.84
CA ALA A 154 3.64 11.50 -19.92
C ALA A 154 4.55 12.62 -20.45
N ASP A 155 5.03 12.48 -21.69
CA ASP A 155 5.91 13.44 -22.33
C ASP A 155 5.13 14.27 -23.35
N LYS A 156 4.76 15.49 -22.93
CA LYS A 156 3.86 16.36 -23.68
C LYS A 156 4.42 16.73 -25.05
N ALA A 157 5.63 17.27 -25.09
CA ALA A 157 6.24 17.81 -26.30
C ALA A 157 6.43 16.74 -27.41
N ASN A 158 6.70 15.50 -27.01
CA ASN A 158 6.91 14.40 -27.95
C ASN A 158 5.67 13.53 -28.20
N LYS A 159 4.52 13.87 -27.59
CA LYS A 159 3.26 13.12 -27.74
C LYS A 159 3.48 11.63 -27.49
N ARG A 160 4.00 11.27 -26.32
CA ARG A 160 4.29 9.88 -25.97
C ARG A 160 4.17 9.64 -24.48
N ILE A 161 4.00 8.37 -24.12
CA ILE A 161 4.19 7.88 -22.76
C ILE A 161 5.45 7.02 -22.75
N VAL A 162 6.38 7.35 -21.86
CA VAL A 162 7.61 6.58 -21.66
C VAL A 162 7.40 5.63 -20.50
N ARG A 163 7.64 4.35 -20.71
CA ARG A 163 7.66 3.33 -19.67
C ARG A 163 9.11 2.98 -19.33
N ILE A 164 9.43 3.03 -18.05
CA ILE A 164 10.74 2.64 -17.51
C ILE A 164 10.54 1.46 -16.56
N LYS A 165 11.17 0.32 -16.87
CA LYS A 165 11.17 -0.90 -16.05
C LYS A 165 12.60 -1.40 -15.90
N ASP A 166 13.06 -1.53 -14.66
CA ASP A 166 14.42 -2.03 -14.33
C ASP A 166 15.55 -1.31 -15.12
N GLY A 167 15.38 0.01 -15.30
CA GLY A 167 16.31 0.87 -16.06
C GLY A 167 16.20 0.75 -17.59
N GLN A 168 15.33 -0.13 -18.11
CA GLN A 168 15.03 -0.23 -19.52
C GLN A 168 13.90 0.72 -19.90
N TYR A 169 14.08 1.44 -21.00
CA TYR A 169 13.13 2.42 -21.49
C TYR A 169 12.39 1.87 -22.71
N SER A 170 11.11 2.17 -22.78
CA SER A 170 10.22 1.89 -23.91
C SER A 170 9.22 3.04 -24.03
N SER A 171 8.55 3.21 -25.17
CA SER A 171 7.59 4.30 -25.33
C SER A 171 6.42 3.91 -26.21
N MET A 172 5.24 4.42 -25.84
CA MET A 172 4.03 4.41 -26.65
C MET A 172 3.83 5.80 -27.24
N LYS A 173 3.66 5.88 -28.56
CA LYS A 173 3.38 7.15 -29.24
C LYS A 173 1.89 7.45 -29.17
N LEU A 174 1.57 8.73 -28.95
CA LEU A 174 0.21 9.23 -28.88
C LEU A 174 -0.16 10.05 -30.12
N SER A 175 -1.45 10.10 -30.43
CA SER A 175 -1.99 10.98 -31.47
C SER A 175 -2.16 12.45 -31.03
N PHE A 176 -1.97 12.74 -29.73
CA PHE A 176 -2.19 14.03 -29.08
C PHE A 176 -1.12 14.33 -28.01
N GLU A 177 -1.01 15.58 -27.59
CA GLU A 177 -0.19 16.01 -26.44
C GLU A 177 -0.86 15.61 -25.12
N PRO A 178 -0.29 14.67 -24.35
CA PRO A 178 -0.85 14.30 -23.04
C PRO A 178 -0.63 15.42 -22.02
N ASP A 179 -1.63 15.65 -21.17
CA ASP A 179 -1.57 16.53 -20.01
C ASP A 179 -1.51 15.73 -18.70
N SER A 180 -2.22 14.61 -18.62
CA SER A 180 -2.23 13.71 -17.46
C SER A 180 -2.55 12.26 -17.85
N ILE A 181 -2.20 11.31 -17.00
CA ILE A 181 -2.41 9.87 -17.18
C ILE A 181 -2.87 9.22 -15.87
N ALA A 182 -3.61 8.11 -15.97
CA ALA A 182 -4.08 7.35 -14.83
C ALA A 182 -4.16 5.86 -15.17
N PHE A 183 -3.89 5.01 -14.17
CA PHE A 183 -4.10 3.58 -14.26
C PHE A 183 -5.30 3.14 -13.45
N SER A 184 -6.15 2.31 -14.03
CA SER A 184 -7.19 1.61 -13.30
C SER A 184 -6.58 0.46 -12.47
N ASN A 185 -7.37 -0.07 -11.53
CA ASN A 185 -6.96 -1.19 -10.68
C ASN A 185 -6.68 -2.50 -11.47
N ASP A 186 -7.24 -2.64 -12.68
CA ASP A 186 -7.02 -3.75 -13.60
C ASP A 186 -5.97 -3.46 -14.68
N GLY A 187 -5.27 -2.31 -14.59
CA GLY A 187 -4.13 -1.99 -15.43
C GLY A 187 -4.43 -1.26 -16.74
N ASN A 188 -5.67 -0.78 -16.91
CA ASN A 188 -6.04 0.05 -18.06
C ASN A 188 -5.42 1.45 -17.92
N LEU A 189 -4.72 1.91 -18.96
CA LEU A 189 -4.07 3.20 -19.00
C LEU A 189 -4.96 4.23 -19.70
N VAL A 190 -5.42 5.23 -18.97
CA VAL A 190 -6.20 6.34 -19.53
C VAL A 190 -5.34 7.59 -19.53
N ALA A 191 -5.40 8.35 -20.62
CA ALA A 191 -4.72 9.62 -20.77
C ALA A 191 -5.72 10.72 -21.10
N LEU A 192 -5.43 11.93 -20.64
CA LEU A 192 -6.18 13.12 -21.01
C LEU A 192 -5.23 14.18 -21.57
N GLY A 193 -5.62 14.77 -22.70
CA GLY A 193 -4.84 15.82 -23.35
C GLY A 193 -5.48 16.30 -24.65
N GLU A 194 -5.14 17.51 -25.09
CA GLU A 194 -5.74 18.19 -26.26
C GLU A 194 -7.29 18.13 -26.30
N GLY A 195 -7.92 18.19 -25.13
CA GLY A 195 -9.37 18.16 -25.00
C GLY A 195 -10.02 16.78 -25.16
N LYS A 196 -9.24 15.69 -25.11
CA LYS A 196 -9.71 14.31 -25.25
C LYS A 196 -9.38 13.48 -24.01
N LEU A 197 -10.31 12.59 -23.65
CA LEU A 197 -10.09 11.49 -22.71
C LEU A 197 -9.95 10.21 -23.52
N VAL A 198 -8.84 9.51 -23.39
CA VAL A 198 -8.46 8.42 -24.28
C VAL A 198 -7.99 7.21 -23.48
N HIS A 199 -8.55 6.04 -23.79
CA HIS A 199 -8.03 4.77 -23.29
C HIS A 199 -6.91 4.29 -24.23
N LEU A 200 -5.78 3.89 -23.65
CA LEU A 200 -4.58 3.51 -24.36
C LEU A 200 -4.31 2.01 -24.23
N TYR A 201 -3.97 1.39 -25.35
CA TYR A 201 -3.57 0.00 -25.48
C TYR A 201 -2.21 -0.07 -26.17
N GLU A 202 -1.54 -1.22 -26.10
CA GLU A 202 -0.20 -1.41 -26.71
C GLU A 202 -0.15 -0.99 -28.19
N ASP A 203 -1.22 -1.29 -28.95
CA ASP A 203 -1.31 -1.05 -30.39
C ASP A 203 -2.39 -0.04 -30.81
N GLY A 204 -2.99 0.73 -29.88
CA GLY A 204 -4.10 1.60 -30.24
C GLY A 204 -4.64 2.54 -29.15
N GLU A 205 -5.59 3.37 -29.56
CA GLU A 205 -6.23 4.41 -28.75
C GLU A 205 -7.74 4.38 -29.00
N ASP A 206 -8.53 4.41 -27.93
CA ASP A 206 -9.98 4.58 -28.00
C ASP A 206 -10.38 5.89 -27.30
N ILE A 207 -10.99 6.80 -28.06
CA ILE A 207 -11.49 8.07 -27.52
C ILE A 207 -12.75 7.78 -26.68
N LEU A 208 -12.66 8.01 -25.38
CA LEU A 208 -13.76 7.84 -24.43
C LEU A 208 -14.67 9.07 -24.41
N SER A 209 -14.10 10.26 -24.53
CA SER A 209 -14.83 11.54 -24.55
C SER A 209 -13.97 12.67 -25.12
N GLU A 210 -14.61 13.74 -25.60
CA GLU A 210 -13.96 14.94 -26.12
C GLU A 210 -14.64 16.21 -25.57
N GLY A 211 -14.00 17.37 -25.77
CA GLY A 211 -14.56 18.68 -25.43
C GLY A 211 -14.06 19.28 -24.12
N PHE A 212 -12.99 18.72 -23.54
CA PHE A 212 -12.32 19.30 -22.38
C PHE A 212 -11.51 20.55 -22.79
N SER A 213 -11.49 21.59 -21.97
CA SER A 213 -10.81 22.86 -22.29
C SER A 213 -9.43 22.99 -21.63
N GLY A 214 -9.21 22.28 -20.52
CA GLY A 214 -7.94 22.23 -19.79
C GLY A 214 -8.04 21.18 -18.70
N GLY A 215 -8.43 19.97 -19.07
CA GLY A 215 -8.70 18.93 -18.08
C GLY A 215 -7.44 18.34 -17.47
N ILE A 216 -7.62 17.70 -16.31
CA ILE A 216 -6.60 16.99 -15.56
C ILE A 216 -7.23 15.82 -14.81
N LEU A 217 -6.49 14.72 -14.61
CA LEU A 217 -6.95 13.50 -13.97
C LEU A 217 -6.46 13.40 -12.53
N ALA A 218 -7.36 13.08 -11.60
CA ALA A 218 -7.03 12.73 -10.20
C ALA A 218 -6.75 11.22 -10.01
N GLY A 219 -7.06 10.41 -11.03
CA GLY A 219 -6.93 8.96 -10.99
C GLY A 219 -8.21 8.21 -10.64
N PHE A 220 -8.07 6.90 -10.39
CA PHE A 220 -9.20 6.00 -10.15
C PHE A 220 -9.48 5.85 -8.65
N ASP A 221 -10.77 5.89 -8.29
CA ASP A 221 -11.20 5.54 -6.94
C ASP A 221 -11.30 4.01 -6.72
N ARG A 222 -11.60 3.61 -5.49
CA ARG A 222 -11.78 2.19 -5.12
C ARG A 222 -12.98 1.50 -5.78
N ASN A 223 -13.93 2.27 -6.33
CA ASN A 223 -15.05 1.72 -7.09
C ASN A 223 -14.71 1.56 -8.58
N GLY A 224 -13.56 2.06 -9.03
CA GLY A 224 -13.11 2.01 -10.42
C GLY A 224 -13.59 3.20 -11.25
N TYR A 225 -14.06 4.28 -10.62
CA TYR A 225 -14.39 5.51 -11.33
C TYR A 225 -13.13 6.35 -11.51
N LEU A 226 -12.85 6.77 -12.74
CA LEU A 226 -11.80 7.72 -13.04
C LEU A 226 -12.31 9.13 -12.78
N TRP A 227 -11.68 9.84 -11.86
CA TRP A 227 -12.02 11.22 -11.53
C TRP A 227 -11.08 12.19 -12.20
N GLY A 228 -11.61 13.36 -12.54
CA GLY A 228 -10.84 14.46 -13.09
C GLY A 228 -11.58 15.78 -12.98
N ALA A 229 -10.91 16.85 -13.39
CA ALA A 229 -11.48 18.17 -13.49
C ALA A 229 -11.26 18.73 -14.88
N ASP A 230 -12.13 19.65 -15.27
CA ASP A 230 -11.88 20.64 -16.32
C ASP A 230 -12.02 22.03 -15.67
N ILE A 231 -11.74 23.10 -16.41
CA ILE A 231 -11.58 24.46 -15.87
C ILE A 231 -12.67 24.86 -14.86
N ASP A 232 -13.93 24.50 -15.08
CA ASP A 232 -15.09 24.93 -14.29
C ASP A 232 -15.95 23.78 -13.71
N ARG A 233 -15.48 22.53 -13.78
CA ARG A 233 -16.29 21.35 -13.47
C ARG A 233 -15.42 20.19 -12.99
N ILE A 234 -16.02 19.34 -12.16
CA ILE A 234 -15.48 18.01 -11.88
C ILE A 234 -16.17 17.03 -12.82
N PHE A 235 -15.50 15.96 -13.20
CA PHE A 235 -16.12 14.84 -13.89
C PHE A 235 -15.66 13.51 -13.33
N PHE A 236 -16.45 12.48 -13.60
CA PHE A 236 -15.98 11.10 -13.44
C PHE A 236 -16.43 10.22 -14.60
N TYR A 237 -15.59 9.27 -14.98
CA TYR A 237 -15.90 8.24 -15.96
C TYR A 237 -16.24 6.93 -15.22
N ASP A 238 -17.45 6.42 -15.45
CA ASP A 238 -17.99 5.23 -14.78
C ASP A 238 -17.69 3.90 -15.50
N GLY A 239 -16.86 3.95 -16.55
CA GLY A 239 -16.62 2.81 -17.45
C GLY A 239 -17.48 2.80 -18.70
N ASN A 240 -18.52 3.63 -18.78
CA ASN A 240 -19.37 3.79 -19.96
C ASN A 240 -19.57 5.25 -20.35
N ASN A 241 -19.78 6.14 -19.38
CA ASN A 241 -20.10 7.55 -19.62
C ASN A 241 -19.22 8.46 -18.78
N VAL A 242 -18.94 9.65 -19.33
CA VAL A 242 -18.38 10.77 -18.57
C VAL A 242 -19.53 11.57 -17.97
N ASN A 243 -19.57 11.61 -16.64
CA ASN A 243 -20.56 12.34 -15.86
C ASN A 243 -19.97 13.68 -15.42
N ILE A 244 -20.65 14.78 -15.75
CA ILE A 244 -20.20 16.14 -15.44
C ILE A 244 -20.90 16.67 -14.19
N ILE A 245 -20.12 17.19 -13.25
CA ILE A 245 -20.58 17.86 -12.03
C ILE A 245 -20.18 19.34 -12.12
N PRO A 246 -21.12 20.24 -12.46
CA PRO A 246 -20.83 21.66 -12.55
C PRO A 246 -20.58 22.24 -11.16
N MET A 247 -19.62 23.16 -11.07
CA MET A 247 -19.30 23.81 -9.81
C MET A 247 -20.25 24.96 -9.53
N LYS A 248 -20.75 25.05 -8.29
CA LYS A 248 -21.74 26.07 -7.89
C LYS A 248 -21.22 27.50 -8.01
N ASN A 249 -19.90 27.67 -7.86
CA ASN A 249 -19.21 28.95 -7.92
C ASN A 249 -18.22 28.94 -9.09
N PHE A 250 -17.92 30.13 -9.63
CA PHE A 250 -16.84 30.28 -10.60
C PHE A 250 -15.50 29.86 -9.98
N MET A 251 -14.82 28.94 -10.65
CA MET A 251 -13.50 28.43 -10.30
C MET A 251 -12.69 28.28 -11.58
N ILE A 252 -11.37 28.41 -11.47
CA ILE A 252 -10.42 27.99 -12.49
C ILE A 252 -9.65 26.84 -11.85
N ILE A 253 -10.14 25.62 -12.10
CA ILE A 253 -9.52 24.40 -11.59
C ILE A 253 -8.28 24.13 -12.44
N THR A 254 -7.11 24.11 -11.80
CA THR A 254 -5.84 23.77 -12.45
C THR A 254 -5.30 22.43 -12.00
N ASP A 255 -5.82 21.88 -10.90
CA ASP A 255 -5.38 20.62 -10.33
C ASP A 255 -6.47 19.98 -9.46
N ILE A 256 -6.43 18.65 -9.29
CA ILE A 256 -7.44 17.84 -8.60
C ILE A 256 -6.84 16.57 -8.02
N GLU A 257 -7.15 16.27 -6.76
CA GLU A 257 -6.63 15.09 -6.07
C GLU A 257 -7.71 14.29 -5.35
N LEU A 258 -7.59 12.97 -5.41
CA LEU A 258 -8.41 12.05 -4.61
C LEU A 258 -7.83 11.92 -3.20
N SER A 259 -8.69 11.98 -2.20
CA SER A 259 -8.32 11.76 -0.80
C SER A 259 -9.31 10.83 -0.09
N PRO A 260 -8.94 10.23 1.06
CA PRO A 260 -9.89 9.46 1.86
C PRO A 260 -11.14 10.25 2.29
N SER A 261 -11.02 11.57 2.45
CA SER A 261 -12.09 12.46 2.94
C SER A 261 -12.97 13.05 1.83
N GLY A 262 -12.56 12.93 0.56
CA GLY A 262 -13.25 13.52 -0.59
C GLY A 262 -12.30 13.89 -1.73
N ILE A 263 -12.70 14.86 -2.54
CA ILE A 263 -11.95 15.34 -3.69
C ILE A 263 -11.44 16.75 -3.38
N TRP A 264 -10.14 16.96 -3.47
CA TRP A 264 -9.56 18.29 -3.41
C TRP A 264 -9.46 18.88 -4.81
N VAL A 265 -9.75 20.18 -4.95
CA VAL A 265 -9.48 20.95 -6.17
C VAL A 265 -8.68 22.20 -5.85
N LEU A 266 -7.75 22.55 -6.74
CA LEU A 266 -7.01 23.80 -6.72
C LEU A 266 -7.70 24.85 -7.58
N ASN A 267 -8.27 25.87 -6.94
CA ASN A 267 -8.86 27.01 -7.62
C ASN A 267 -7.84 28.14 -7.76
N ALA A 268 -7.15 28.18 -8.90
CA ALA A 268 -6.11 29.17 -9.19
C ALA A 268 -6.63 30.61 -9.22
N ALA A 269 -7.91 30.84 -9.53
CA ALA A 269 -8.48 32.19 -9.56
C ALA A 269 -8.50 32.86 -8.19
N LYS A 270 -8.52 32.08 -7.11
CA LYS A 270 -8.64 32.56 -5.73
C LYS A 270 -7.49 32.09 -4.83
N ASP A 271 -6.51 31.38 -5.38
CA ASP A 271 -5.37 30.82 -4.63
C ASP A 271 -5.82 29.95 -3.43
N GLU A 272 -6.72 29.01 -3.69
CA GLU A 272 -7.35 28.18 -2.65
C GLU A 272 -7.51 26.73 -3.07
N LEU A 273 -7.45 25.85 -2.07
CA LEU A 273 -7.76 24.44 -2.13
C LEU A 273 -9.15 24.23 -1.54
N ILE A 274 -10.00 23.45 -2.19
CA ILE A 274 -11.37 23.19 -1.75
C ILE A 274 -11.60 21.68 -1.68
N LEU A 275 -11.99 21.18 -0.51
CA LEU A 275 -12.39 19.79 -0.32
C LEU A 275 -13.89 19.66 -0.58
N ILE A 276 -14.23 18.72 -1.44
CA ILE A 276 -15.59 18.44 -1.87
C ILE A 276 -15.93 17.00 -1.49
N ASP A 277 -17.11 16.80 -0.90
CA ASP A 277 -17.65 15.46 -0.66
C ASP A 277 -17.94 14.77 -2.00
N LYS A 278 -17.44 13.56 -2.18
CA LYS A 278 -17.59 12.81 -3.46
C LYS A 278 -19.01 12.31 -3.72
N ASP A 279 -19.84 12.18 -2.68
CA ASP A 279 -21.18 11.60 -2.76
C ASP A 279 -22.24 12.72 -2.84
N THR A 280 -22.07 13.81 -2.08
CA THR A 280 -23.02 14.93 -2.04
C THR A 280 -22.61 16.11 -2.93
N PHE A 281 -21.34 16.19 -3.33
CA PHE A 281 -20.74 17.33 -4.06
C PHE A 281 -20.83 18.65 -3.30
N GLU A 282 -20.93 18.58 -1.97
CA GLU A 282 -20.89 19.74 -1.08
C GLU A 282 -19.45 20.04 -0.64
N GLU A 283 -19.15 21.33 -0.50
CA GLU A 283 -17.88 21.78 0.06
C GLU A 283 -17.81 21.41 1.55
N LYS A 284 -16.73 20.76 1.94
CA LYS A 284 -16.42 20.40 3.33
C LYS A 284 -15.41 21.34 3.96
N GLU A 285 -14.40 21.75 3.20
CA GLU A 285 -13.27 22.51 3.71
C GLU A 285 -12.64 23.40 2.63
N ARG A 286 -12.01 24.48 3.08
CA ARG A 286 -11.29 25.43 2.25
C ARG A 286 -10.00 25.85 2.92
N LEU A 287 -8.91 25.77 2.18
CA LEU A 287 -7.56 26.12 2.65
C LEU A 287 -6.87 27.04 1.62
N PRO A 288 -5.95 27.91 2.03
CA PRO A 288 -5.11 28.67 1.09
C PRO A 288 -4.16 27.74 0.32
N ALA A 289 -3.94 28.02 -0.97
CA ALA A 289 -2.98 27.28 -1.81
C ALA A 289 -1.56 27.87 -1.77
N TYR A 290 -1.38 29.06 -1.18
CA TYR A 290 -0.08 29.71 -0.97
C TYR A 290 0.73 29.93 -2.26
N GLY A 291 0.04 30.32 -3.33
CA GLY A 291 0.62 30.58 -4.65
C GLY A 291 1.08 29.33 -5.40
N SER A 292 0.69 28.14 -4.95
CA SER A 292 1.01 26.89 -5.63
C SER A 292 0.22 26.73 -6.93
N TRP A 293 0.84 26.09 -7.92
CA TRP A 293 0.22 25.79 -9.22
C TRP A 293 -0.19 24.32 -9.36
N CYS A 294 0.28 23.47 -8.46
CA CYS A 294 -0.08 22.06 -8.33
C CYS A 294 -0.13 21.68 -6.84
N PHE A 295 -0.72 20.55 -6.51
CA PHE A 295 -0.72 20.01 -5.15
C PHE A 295 -0.95 18.50 -5.16
N GLU A 296 -0.56 17.88 -4.06
CA GLU A 296 -0.72 16.44 -3.82
C GLU A 296 -1.46 16.23 -2.51
N THR A 297 -1.84 14.99 -2.20
CA THR A 297 -2.40 14.66 -0.89
C THR A 297 -1.54 13.67 -0.12
N THR A 298 -1.43 13.87 1.20
CA THR A 298 -0.84 12.87 2.09
C THR A 298 -1.71 11.62 2.16
N LEU A 299 -1.16 10.57 2.76
CA LEU A 299 -1.88 9.31 3.00
C LEU A 299 -3.24 9.55 3.70
N ASP A 300 -3.31 10.47 4.68
CA ASP A 300 -4.55 10.89 5.36
C ASP A 300 -5.34 12.01 4.66
N GLY A 301 -4.97 12.39 3.43
CA GLY A 301 -5.73 13.32 2.61
C GLY A 301 -5.49 14.81 2.88
N LYS A 302 -4.41 15.18 3.57
CA LYS A 302 -4.04 16.58 3.77
C LYS A 302 -3.29 17.11 2.54
N PRO A 303 -3.60 18.32 2.06
CA PRO A 303 -2.91 18.86 0.90
C PRO A 303 -1.43 19.16 1.17
N VAL A 304 -0.61 18.88 0.17
CA VAL A 304 0.81 19.20 0.10
C VAL A 304 1.05 20.04 -1.14
N VAL A 305 1.60 21.23 -0.96
CA VAL A 305 1.80 22.21 -2.03
C VAL A 305 3.27 22.53 -2.25
N ILE A 306 3.60 23.11 -3.40
CA ILE A 306 4.91 23.75 -3.62
C ILE A 306 4.78 25.24 -3.32
N SER A 307 5.52 25.72 -2.33
CA SER A 307 5.56 27.14 -2.02
C SER A 307 6.98 27.56 -1.65
N GLU A 308 7.45 28.66 -2.25
CA GLU A 308 8.77 29.25 -2.01
C GLU A 308 9.97 28.26 -2.14
N GLY A 309 9.87 27.27 -3.04
CA GLY A 309 10.90 26.25 -3.24
C GLY A 309 10.91 25.13 -2.18
N TYR A 310 9.78 24.92 -1.51
CA TYR A 310 9.58 23.84 -0.55
C TYR A 310 8.29 23.08 -0.83
N VAL A 311 8.34 21.77 -0.62
CA VAL A 311 7.16 20.94 -0.39
C VAL A 311 6.63 21.27 1.00
N CYS A 312 5.37 21.66 1.09
CA CYS A 312 4.76 22.15 2.31
C CYS A 312 3.41 21.48 2.60
N LEU A 313 3.20 21.04 3.83
CA LEU A 313 1.91 20.57 4.31
C LEU A 313 1.01 21.78 4.61
N VAL A 314 -0.22 21.75 4.08
CA VAL A 314 -1.25 22.75 4.35
C VAL A 314 -2.22 22.21 5.39
N THR A 315 -2.44 22.96 6.46
CA THR A 315 -3.45 22.64 7.48
C THR A 315 -4.22 23.90 7.88
N LYS A 316 -5.31 23.75 8.65
CA LYS A 316 -6.04 24.89 9.24
C LYS A 316 -5.16 25.81 10.09
N SER A 317 -4.07 25.29 10.67
CA SER A 317 -3.12 26.10 11.45
C SER A 317 -2.09 26.85 10.61
N GLY A 318 -2.03 26.57 9.30
CA GLY A 318 -1.13 27.22 8.36
C GLY A 318 -0.23 26.24 7.61
N LEU A 319 0.89 26.76 7.11
CA LEU A 319 1.82 26.06 6.24
C LEU A 319 3.02 25.51 7.03
N SER A 320 3.38 24.23 6.82
CA SER A 320 4.56 23.60 7.41
C SER A 320 5.50 23.07 6.33
N ARG A 321 6.75 23.56 6.29
CA ARG A 321 7.76 23.11 5.32
C ARG A 321 8.24 21.69 5.65
N LEU A 322 8.22 20.79 4.66
CA LEU A 322 8.63 19.39 4.81
C LEU A 322 9.97 19.12 4.15
N PHE A 323 10.15 19.60 2.92
CA PHE A 323 11.31 19.26 2.09
C PHE A 323 11.63 20.41 1.14
N LYS A 324 12.92 20.65 0.88
CA LYS A 324 13.34 21.64 -0.11
C LYS A 324 13.25 21.01 -1.50
N THR A 325 12.49 21.62 -2.40
CA THR A 325 12.33 21.08 -3.77
C THR A 325 13.68 21.09 -4.50
N PRO A 326 13.96 20.09 -5.36
CA PRO A 326 15.03 20.20 -6.35
C PRO A 326 14.88 21.47 -7.20
N ASP A 327 15.99 22.09 -7.55
CA ASP A 327 15.97 23.29 -8.41
C ASP A 327 15.33 22.96 -9.76
N GLY A 328 14.45 23.83 -10.25
CA GLY A 328 13.76 23.63 -11.54
C GLY A 328 12.55 22.69 -11.52
N THR A 329 12.09 22.26 -10.33
CA THR A 329 10.83 21.53 -10.18
C THR A 329 9.67 22.33 -10.79
N MET A 330 8.98 21.72 -11.76
CA MET A 330 7.83 22.29 -12.47
C MET A 330 6.53 21.62 -12.08
N ASN A 331 6.55 20.33 -11.76
CA ASN A 331 5.39 19.63 -11.25
C ASN A 331 5.84 18.57 -10.23
N VAL A 332 4.89 18.04 -9.47
CA VAL A 332 5.11 16.93 -8.54
C VAL A 332 4.01 15.90 -8.74
N GLU A 333 4.29 14.68 -8.29
CA GLU A 333 3.35 13.57 -8.26
C GLU A 333 3.60 12.76 -6.98
N TYR A 334 2.56 12.49 -6.19
CA TYR A 334 2.70 11.73 -4.95
C TYR A 334 1.85 10.46 -4.95
N SER A 335 2.46 9.36 -5.36
CA SER A 335 1.90 8.03 -5.21
C SER A 335 2.54 7.35 -4.01
N TYR A 336 1.90 7.43 -2.83
CA TYR A 336 2.47 6.94 -1.58
C TYR A 336 3.10 5.53 -1.73
N PRO A 337 4.37 5.34 -1.31
CA PRO A 337 5.25 6.26 -0.57
C PRO A 337 6.20 7.07 -1.47
N PHE A 338 6.00 7.13 -2.78
CA PHE A 338 6.90 7.76 -3.75
C PHE A 338 6.45 9.16 -4.11
N PHE A 339 7.33 10.12 -3.88
CA PHE A 339 7.15 11.52 -4.27
C PHE A 339 8.10 11.84 -5.42
N ALA A 340 7.55 12.14 -6.59
CA ALA A 340 8.30 12.45 -7.79
C ALA A 340 8.31 13.96 -8.05
N PHE A 341 9.48 14.48 -8.41
CA PHE A 341 9.67 15.85 -8.86
C PHE A 341 9.96 15.83 -10.37
N LEU A 342 9.15 16.55 -11.15
CA LEU A 342 9.26 16.62 -12.59
C LEU A 342 9.93 17.94 -12.96
N ASN A 343 11.03 17.87 -13.70
CA ASN A 343 11.82 19.03 -14.13
C ASN A 343 11.94 19.04 -15.65
N TRP A 344 11.26 19.99 -16.30
CA TRP A 344 11.29 20.14 -17.76
C TRP A 344 12.56 20.82 -18.27
N LYS A 345 13.24 21.60 -17.42
CA LYS A 345 14.44 22.33 -17.80
C LYS A 345 15.65 21.39 -17.92
N ASP A 346 15.75 20.44 -17.01
CA ASP A 346 16.82 19.44 -16.97
C ASP A 346 16.37 18.09 -17.52
N HIS A 347 15.12 18.00 -17.99
CA HIS A 347 14.51 16.80 -18.57
C HIS A 347 14.67 15.59 -17.65
N CYS A 348 14.31 15.73 -16.37
CA CYS A 348 14.47 14.65 -15.41
C CYS A 348 13.27 14.49 -14.48
N VAL A 349 13.15 13.26 -13.95
CA VAL A 349 12.22 12.91 -12.87
C VAL A 349 13.05 12.39 -11.70
N ASP A 350 13.01 13.11 -10.58
CA ASP A 350 13.68 12.74 -9.34
C ASP A 350 12.65 12.13 -8.38
N VAL A 351 12.85 10.88 -7.97
CA VAL A 351 11.94 10.15 -7.07
C VAL A 351 12.55 10.06 -5.69
N HIS A 352 11.75 10.40 -4.68
CA HIS A 352 12.06 10.32 -3.27
C HIS A 352 11.05 9.41 -2.56
N ILE A 353 11.44 8.80 -1.44
CA ILE A 353 10.49 8.19 -0.52
C ILE A 353 9.97 9.30 0.40
N ALA A 354 8.66 9.52 0.40
CA ALA A 354 7.94 10.40 1.32
C ALA A 354 6.97 9.54 2.13
N LYS A 355 7.31 9.29 3.40
CA LYS A 355 6.56 8.39 4.27
C LYS A 355 6.75 8.77 5.75
N GLY A 356 5.73 8.56 6.58
CA GLY A 356 5.82 8.71 8.03
C GLY A 356 6.31 7.44 8.74
N THR A 357 5.90 7.27 10.00
CA THR A 357 6.26 6.11 10.82
C THR A 357 5.26 4.96 10.77
N GLU A 358 4.14 5.13 10.06
CA GLU A 358 3.12 4.13 9.81
C GLU A 358 3.73 2.85 9.19
N PRO A 359 3.21 1.66 9.51
CA PRO A 359 3.69 0.42 8.91
C PRO A 359 3.31 0.33 7.42
N LEU A 360 4.11 -0.41 6.63
CA LEU A 360 3.61 -0.99 5.38
C LEU A 360 3.17 -2.41 5.70
N ILE A 361 1.99 -2.80 5.24
CA ILE A 361 1.41 -4.10 5.53
C ILE A 361 1.83 -5.06 4.42
N VAL A 362 2.45 -6.18 4.78
CA VAL A 362 2.83 -7.25 3.84
C VAL A 362 1.99 -8.47 4.12
N LYS A 363 1.13 -8.84 3.17
CA LYS A 363 0.26 -10.01 3.26
C LYS A 363 0.76 -11.12 2.36
N VAL A 364 0.87 -12.33 2.91
CA VAL A 364 1.13 -13.54 2.13
C VAL A 364 -0.20 -14.26 1.95
N ASP A 365 -0.78 -14.14 0.75
CA ASP A 365 -2.07 -14.77 0.43
C ASP A 365 -1.91 -16.25 0.09
N ARG A 366 -0.77 -16.67 -0.46
CA ARG A 366 -0.56 -18.07 -0.84
C ARG A 366 0.91 -18.44 -0.76
N ILE A 367 1.17 -19.65 -0.31
CA ILE A 367 2.47 -20.31 -0.37
C ILE A 367 2.28 -21.64 -1.09
N GLU A 368 3.08 -21.91 -2.11
CA GLU A 368 3.14 -23.19 -2.80
C GLU A 368 4.58 -23.68 -2.80
N MET A 369 4.80 -24.84 -2.18
CA MET A 369 6.10 -25.50 -2.15
C MET A 369 6.23 -26.35 -3.42
N LYS A 370 7.19 -26.02 -4.28
CA LYS A 370 7.61 -26.84 -5.42
C LYS A 370 8.89 -27.60 -5.06
N GLN A 371 9.29 -28.54 -5.92
CA GLN A 371 10.45 -29.39 -5.66
C GLN A 371 11.75 -28.59 -5.48
N ASP A 372 11.93 -27.52 -6.26
CA ASP A 372 13.16 -26.70 -6.28
C ASP A 372 12.89 -25.19 -6.01
N SER A 373 11.65 -24.80 -5.70
CA SER A 373 11.29 -23.40 -5.51
C SER A 373 10.10 -23.24 -4.58
N VAL A 374 9.94 -22.04 -4.02
CA VAL A 374 8.74 -21.65 -3.28
C VAL A 374 8.06 -20.52 -4.04
N GLU A 375 6.78 -20.70 -4.37
CA GLU A 375 5.97 -19.65 -4.98
C GLU A 375 5.12 -18.97 -3.92
N LEU A 376 5.26 -17.65 -3.84
CA LEU A 376 4.53 -16.81 -2.91
C LEU A 376 3.62 -15.86 -3.69
N THR A 377 2.36 -15.77 -3.30
CA THR A 377 1.50 -14.65 -3.68
C THR A 377 1.51 -13.65 -2.53
N VAL A 378 2.07 -12.46 -2.79
CA VAL A 378 2.23 -11.40 -1.78
C VAL A 378 1.54 -10.12 -2.20
N ARG A 379 1.02 -9.38 -1.23
CA ARG A 379 0.49 -8.02 -1.41
C ARG A 379 1.21 -7.06 -0.48
N PHE A 380 1.50 -5.88 -0.99
CA PHE A 380 2.07 -4.76 -0.24
C PHE A 380 1.00 -3.68 -0.19
N GLU A 381 0.59 -3.32 1.01
CA GLU A 381 -0.51 -2.40 1.24
C GLU A 381 -0.09 -1.26 2.19
N ASP A 382 -0.70 -0.10 2.01
CA ASP A 382 -0.70 0.93 3.05
C ASP A 382 -1.64 0.53 4.21
N VAL A 383 -1.70 1.38 5.24
CA VAL A 383 -2.56 1.17 6.41
C VAL A 383 -4.06 1.25 6.12
N PHE A 384 -4.45 1.73 4.93
CA PHE A 384 -5.83 1.76 4.47
C PHE A 384 -6.17 0.59 3.53
N GLY A 385 -5.19 -0.26 3.20
CA GLY A 385 -5.37 -1.38 2.27
C GLY A 385 -5.28 -0.99 0.79
N ASN A 386 -4.73 0.18 0.44
CA ASN A 386 -4.39 0.47 -0.96
C ASN A 386 -3.11 -0.27 -1.33
N ILE A 387 -3.06 -0.81 -2.56
CA ILE A 387 -1.88 -1.52 -3.08
C ILE A 387 -0.75 -0.52 -3.33
N LEU A 388 0.44 -0.84 -2.82
CA LEU A 388 1.66 -0.09 -3.09
C LEU A 388 2.25 -0.53 -4.42
N GLN A 389 2.26 0.37 -5.40
CA GLN A 389 2.89 0.15 -6.70
C GLN A 389 4.41 0.32 -6.60
N PHE A 390 5.17 -0.21 -7.56
CA PHE A 390 6.60 0.02 -7.74
C PHE A 390 7.52 -0.40 -6.58
N VAL A 391 6.99 -1.19 -5.64
CA VAL A 391 7.73 -1.64 -4.45
C VAL A 391 8.73 -2.75 -4.73
N HIS A 392 8.69 -3.38 -5.92
CA HIS A 392 9.54 -4.54 -6.26
C HIS A 392 11.04 -4.24 -6.10
N ASN A 393 11.45 -3.01 -6.38
CA ASN A 393 12.83 -2.53 -6.19
C ASN A 393 13.29 -2.51 -4.71
N PHE A 394 12.37 -2.65 -3.76
CA PHE A 394 12.64 -2.57 -2.32
C PHE A 394 12.37 -3.91 -1.59
N VAL A 395 11.95 -4.95 -2.32
CA VAL A 395 11.66 -6.25 -1.71
C VAL A 395 12.93 -7.06 -1.58
N ASN A 396 13.14 -7.61 -0.39
CA ASN A 396 14.19 -8.59 -0.12
C ASN A 396 13.59 -9.76 0.65
N VAL A 397 13.88 -10.98 0.22
CA VAL A 397 13.51 -12.19 0.96
C VAL A 397 14.75 -12.76 1.63
N ARG A 398 14.60 -13.19 2.88
CA ARG A 398 15.65 -13.81 3.68
C ARG A 398 15.14 -15.13 4.24
N GLU A 399 16.01 -16.13 4.20
CA GLU A 399 15.88 -17.39 4.93
C GLU A 399 16.92 -17.40 6.07
N GLY A 400 16.82 -18.33 7.02
CA GLY A 400 17.74 -18.43 8.17
C GLY A 400 19.24 -18.48 7.83
N GLY A 401 19.61 -18.69 6.55
CA GLY A 401 20.99 -18.62 6.03
C GLY A 401 21.38 -17.31 5.34
N GLY A 402 20.47 -16.35 5.13
CA GLY A 402 20.74 -15.08 4.46
C GLY A 402 19.72 -14.70 3.37
N PRO A 403 20.06 -13.71 2.51
CA PRO A 403 19.19 -13.30 1.41
C PRO A 403 19.02 -14.43 0.38
N VAL A 404 17.81 -14.54 -0.17
CA VAL A 404 17.44 -15.55 -1.17
C VAL A 404 17.16 -14.85 -2.49
N PHE A 405 17.51 -15.49 -3.61
CA PHE A 405 17.16 -15.01 -4.93
C PHE A 405 15.64 -15.09 -5.14
N ILE A 406 15.05 -14.01 -5.65
CA ILE A 406 13.63 -13.92 -5.93
C ILE A 406 13.39 -13.39 -7.34
N SER A 407 12.30 -13.84 -7.94
CA SER A 407 11.68 -13.21 -9.11
C SER A 407 10.30 -12.76 -8.69
N LEU A 408 9.97 -11.50 -8.96
CA LEU A 408 8.66 -10.92 -8.67
C LEU A 408 7.98 -10.59 -9.99
N GLU A 409 6.74 -11.05 -10.14
CA GLU A 409 5.89 -10.74 -11.28
C GLU A 409 4.56 -10.17 -10.77
N PRO A 410 4.07 -9.05 -11.35
CA PRO A 410 2.73 -8.55 -11.05
C PRO A 410 1.67 -9.60 -11.34
N SER A 411 0.64 -9.68 -10.50
CA SER A 411 -0.51 -10.55 -10.75
C SER A 411 -1.82 -9.88 -10.35
N TYR A 412 -2.83 -9.99 -11.21
CA TYR A 412 -4.15 -9.44 -10.96
C TYR A 412 -5.05 -10.50 -10.33
N ARG A 413 -5.64 -10.18 -9.18
CA ARG A 413 -6.62 -11.04 -8.52
C ARG A 413 -7.84 -10.26 -8.08
N ARG A 414 -9.00 -10.85 -8.28
CA ARG A 414 -10.25 -10.32 -7.75
C ARG A 414 -10.30 -10.53 -6.24
N LEU A 415 -10.38 -9.43 -5.49
CA LEU A 415 -10.50 -9.45 -4.04
C LEU A 415 -11.97 -9.41 -3.62
N SER A 416 -12.25 -10.00 -2.46
CA SER A 416 -13.56 -9.86 -1.80
C SER A 416 -13.56 -8.56 -1.00
N LYS A 417 -14.58 -7.71 -1.20
CA LYS A 417 -14.73 -6.46 -0.44
C LYS A 417 -15.33 -6.75 0.94
N ILE A 418 -14.73 -6.18 1.97
CA ILE A 418 -15.20 -6.25 3.36
C ILE A 418 -15.37 -4.82 3.87
N SER A 419 -16.58 -4.45 4.26
CA SER A 419 -16.86 -3.17 4.93
C SER A 419 -16.94 -3.40 6.44
N THR A 420 -16.20 -2.63 7.24
CA THR A 420 -16.15 -2.78 8.70
C THR A 420 -15.58 -1.53 9.38
N THR A 421 -15.50 -1.48 10.72
CA THR A 421 -14.76 -0.44 11.44
C THR A 421 -13.38 -0.96 11.85
N GLN A 422 -12.44 -0.05 12.15
CA GLN A 422 -11.10 -0.45 12.60
C GLN A 422 -11.15 -1.30 13.88
N GLU A 423 -11.98 -0.89 14.85
CA GLU A 423 -12.22 -1.62 16.11
C GLU A 423 -12.72 -3.05 15.86
N TYR A 424 -13.69 -3.22 14.95
CA TYR A 424 -14.32 -4.52 14.70
C TYR A 424 -13.46 -5.45 13.84
N PHE A 425 -12.56 -4.89 13.01
CA PHE A 425 -11.79 -5.67 12.05
C PHE A 425 -10.90 -6.71 12.72
N LEU A 426 -10.02 -6.28 13.63
CA LEU A 426 -9.14 -7.20 14.35
C LEU A 426 -9.88 -8.05 15.38
N ALA A 427 -10.90 -7.49 16.05
CA ALA A 427 -11.58 -8.16 17.14
C ALA A 427 -12.49 -9.32 16.67
N GLN A 428 -13.12 -9.19 15.50
CA GLN A 428 -14.13 -10.16 15.04
C GLN A 428 -14.02 -10.49 13.55
N GLN A 429 -13.91 -9.49 12.68
CA GLN A 429 -14.04 -9.70 11.24
C GLN A 429 -12.91 -10.57 10.66
N LEU A 430 -11.67 -10.37 11.10
CA LEU A 430 -10.50 -11.10 10.59
C LEU A 430 -10.65 -12.62 10.74
N SER A 431 -11.20 -13.07 11.87
CA SER A 431 -11.42 -14.50 12.16
C SER A 431 -12.39 -15.20 11.21
N SER A 432 -13.25 -14.43 10.54
CA SER A 432 -14.23 -14.94 9.58
C SER A 432 -13.68 -15.07 8.15
N ILE A 433 -12.50 -14.51 7.88
CA ILE A 433 -11.91 -14.48 6.55
C ILE A 433 -11.15 -15.80 6.33
N PRO A 434 -11.56 -16.63 5.37
CA PRO A 434 -10.83 -17.86 5.08
C PRO A 434 -9.41 -17.52 4.64
N ARG A 435 -8.43 -18.18 5.25
CA ARG A 435 -7.02 -17.97 4.92
C ARG A 435 -6.77 -18.23 3.43
N GLY A 436 -5.96 -17.37 2.84
CA GLY A 436 -5.59 -17.40 1.42
C GLY A 436 -6.66 -16.93 0.43
N ARG A 437 -7.82 -16.48 0.91
CA ARG A 437 -8.69 -15.62 0.10
C ARG A 437 -8.16 -14.20 0.10
N GLY A 438 -7.96 -13.64 -1.09
CA GLY A 438 -7.67 -12.22 -1.24
C GLY A 438 -8.90 -11.38 -0.85
N TYR A 439 -8.69 -10.40 0.03
CA TYR A 439 -9.72 -9.48 0.48
C TYR A 439 -9.21 -8.04 0.55
N ALA A 440 -10.09 -7.08 0.32
CA ALA A 440 -9.84 -5.66 0.52
C ALA A 440 -10.76 -5.15 1.63
N VAL A 441 -10.19 -4.45 2.60
CA VAL A 441 -10.94 -3.87 3.72
C VAL A 441 -11.27 -2.41 3.40
N VAL A 442 -12.53 -2.04 3.57
CA VAL A 442 -12.99 -0.67 3.51
C VAL A 442 -13.48 -0.31 4.90
N PHE A 443 -12.75 0.59 5.56
CA PHE A 443 -13.18 1.08 6.86
C PHE A 443 -14.31 2.09 6.66
N GLU A 444 -15.46 1.83 7.27
CA GLU A 444 -16.62 2.74 7.28
C GLU A 444 -16.24 3.96 8.12
N SER A 445 -16.11 5.12 7.46
CA SER A 445 -15.76 6.43 8.02
C SER A 445 -14.79 6.38 9.20
N ILE A 446 -13.52 6.71 8.96
CA ILE A 446 -12.68 7.22 10.04
C ILE A 446 -13.41 8.47 10.54
N ASP A 447 -14.09 8.38 11.69
CA ASP A 447 -14.93 9.45 12.21
C ASP A 447 -14.11 10.73 12.22
N ASP A 448 -14.58 11.78 11.51
CA ASP A 448 -13.92 13.08 11.45
C ASP A 448 -13.75 13.70 12.85
N ARG A 449 -14.41 13.14 13.88
CA ARG A 449 -14.26 13.51 15.29
C ARG A 449 -13.00 12.95 15.97
N ALA A 450 -12.29 12.02 15.33
CA ALA A 450 -11.00 11.51 15.79
C ALA A 450 -9.80 12.31 15.26
N TRP A 451 -10.05 13.43 14.55
CA TRP A 451 -9.02 14.31 13.99
C TRP A 451 -8.85 15.62 14.78
#